data_AF-A0A174QFK0-F1
#
_entry.id   AF-A0A174QFK0-F1
#
_cell.length_a   1.000
_cell.length_b   1.000
_cell.length_c   1.000
_cell.angle_alpha   90.00
_cell.angle_beta   90.00
_cell.angle_gamma   90.00
#
_symmetry.space_group_name_H-M   'P 1'
#
loop_
_entity.id
_entity.type
_entity.pdbx_description
1 polymer ?
#
loop_
_entity_poly.entity_id
_entity_poly.type
_entity_poly.pdbx_seq_one_letter_code
_entity_poly.pdbx_strand_id
1 'polypeptide(L)'
;MKTIGKKLVIVLILFLAGGTMTSCHQQSSSVTNTMSTSQLLDKIKGGWAGQTIGVSFGSHTEFRYQGTFIQDYQSIPWHEGYVQELMDSWPDLYDDIYMDLTFVDVLERVGLDAPVDSFAIAFATADYNLWHANQAARYNILHGVKESGHWLFNPHADDIDYQIEADFAGLMNPGMPNSASEISDKIGHIMCYGDGWYGGVYVGAMYSLAFISNDIQYIVEEALKTIPIESTFYQCISDVIKWHKQYPDDWKQTWFELQKHYSEEVGCPDGVFAPLDIDAKINAAYIVLGLLYGNGDFTKTMEISTRAGQDSDCNPSSAGGILGVMLGYSQIPEYWMQGLRGAEAKKFKYTSLSLDDLYAISYRHALLMIEKNGGTVFDNQVMLPIQKPTAVRLEQCFEGVYPLVKKGLNCTDIDTLSFDIDGVGFVIRGEAIRRDYSQPDDIIKAKLYIDNHFVEEAEFPTSFRYRRLDLFWNYQLPNGKHNIKVVVDKQNVNALLRSWEYIVYSDKKQQSSY
;
A
#
# COMPACT_ATOMS: atom_id res chain seq x y z
N MET A 1 32.23 -84.52 34.38
CA MET A 1 32.30 -83.03 34.35
C MET A 1 30.86 -82.53 34.33
N LYS A 2 30.31 -82.15 35.49
CA LYS A 2 30.22 -80.75 35.96
C LYS A 2 29.45 -79.89 34.94
N THR A 3 28.31 -79.23 35.22
CA THR A 3 27.52 -78.97 36.44
C THR A 3 26.31 -78.13 35.98
N ILE A 4 25.15 -78.30 36.61
CA ILE A 4 24.31 -77.24 37.24
C ILE A 4 24.20 -75.92 36.43
N GLY A 5 23.04 -75.52 35.89
CA GLY A 5 21.83 -75.19 36.63
C GLY A 5 21.82 -73.71 37.03
N LYS A 6 20.81 -72.94 36.58
CA LYS A 6 20.07 -71.94 37.38
C LYS A 6 19.12 -71.15 36.47
N LYS A 7 17.83 -71.28 36.80
CA LYS A 7 16.76 -70.35 36.46
C LYS A 7 17.13 -68.98 37.01
N LEU A 8 17.07 -67.93 36.19
CA LEU A 8 17.07 -66.56 36.68
C LEU A 8 15.64 -66.01 36.59
N VAL A 9 15.10 -65.74 37.76
CA VAL A 9 13.86 -64.98 38.00
C VAL A 9 14.11 -63.56 37.50
N ILE A 10 13.36 -63.10 36.50
CA ILE A 10 13.28 -61.66 36.21
C ILE A 10 12.08 -61.12 36.99
N VAL A 11 12.43 -60.32 38.00
CA VAL A 11 11.53 -59.55 38.85
C VAL A 11 10.88 -58.46 38.03
N LEU A 12 9.55 -58.40 38.11
CA LEU A 12 8.71 -57.29 37.67
C LEU A 12 9.11 -56.04 38.48
N ILE A 13 9.63 -55.00 37.81
CA ILE A 13 9.68 -53.64 38.37
C ILE A 13 8.82 -52.76 37.47
N LEU A 14 7.61 -52.46 37.95
CA LEU A 14 6.75 -51.40 37.44
C LEU A 14 7.44 -50.04 37.68
N PHE A 15 7.91 -49.42 36.60
CA PHE A 15 8.14 -47.98 36.60
C PHE A 15 6.87 -47.29 36.07
N LEU A 16 6.09 -46.73 36.99
CA LEU A 16 5.09 -45.72 36.71
C LEU A 16 5.81 -44.42 36.33
N ALA A 17 5.94 -44.16 35.03
CA ALA A 17 6.21 -42.82 34.52
C ALA A 17 4.87 -42.23 34.06
N GLY A 18 4.29 -41.38 34.91
CA GLY A 18 3.15 -40.54 34.56
C GLY A 18 3.61 -39.49 33.54
N GLY A 19 3.46 -39.81 32.25
CA GLY A 19 3.52 -38.83 31.18
C GLY A 19 2.17 -38.15 31.05
N THR A 20 2.04 -36.95 31.59
CA THR A 20 0.95 -36.03 31.26
C THR A 20 1.13 -35.64 29.79
N MET A 21 0.39 -36.31 28.90
CA MET A 21 0.16 -35.84 27.55
C MET A 21 -0.70 -34.58 27.64
N THR A 22 -0.07 -33.42 27.78
CA THR A 22 -0.71 -32.14 27.49
C THR A 22 -0.98 -32.12 25.99
N SER A 23 -2.19 -32.55 25.62
CA SER A 23 -2.77 -32.22 24.33
C SER A 23 -2.80 -30.70 24.25
N CYS A 24 -1.91 -30.11 23.43
CA CYS A 24 -2.10 -28.76 22.94
C CYS A 24 -3.41 -28.77 22.16
N HIS A 25 -4.48 -28.30 22.80
CA HIS A 25 -5.67 -27.88 22.07
C HIS A 25 -5.23 -26.70 21.22
N GLN A 26 -5.01 -26.94 19.93
CA GLN A 26 -5.03 -25.91 18.92
C GLN A 26 -6.47 -25.39 18.91
N GLN A 27 -6.70 -24.31 19.65
CA GLN A 27 -8.00 -23.67 19.75
C GLN A 27 -8.39 -23.26 18.33
N SER A 28 -9.37 -23.96 17.73
CA SER A 28 -9.86 -23.59 16.41
C SER A 28 -10.27 -22.12 16.47
N SER A 29 -9.71 -21.28 15.60
CA SER A 29 -10.04 -19.87 15.49
C SER A 29 -11.56 -19.72 15.31
N SER A 30 -12.24 -19.26 16.37
CA SER A 30 -13.69 -19.14 16.37
C SER A 30 -14.08 -17.88 15.63
N VAL A 31 -14.37 -18.02 14.33
CA VAL A 31 -14.99 -16.95 13.53
C VAL A 31 -16.30 -16.54 14.19
N THR A 32 -16.40 -15.27 14.59
CA THR A 32 -17.55 -14.75 15.33
C THR A 32 -18.43 -13.90 14.42
N ASN A 33 -19.71 -14.27 14.30
CA ASN A 33 -20.69 -13.57 13.46
C ASN A 33 -21.53 -12.54 14.21
N THR A 34 -21.35 -12.40 15.52
CA THR A 34 -22.12 -11.48 16.37
C THR A 34 -21.19 -10.76 17.34
N MET A 35 -21.29 -9.44 17.46
CA MET A 35 -20.54 -8.66 18.45
C MET A 35 -21.39 -7.54 19.03
N SER A 36 -21.05 -7.05 20.22
CA SER A 36 -21.75 -5.89 20.77
C SER A 36 -21.44 -4.64 19.93
N THR A 37 -22.34 -3.67 19.96
CA THR A 37 -22.11 -2.34 19.33
C THR A 37 -20.89 -1.64 19.93
N SER A 38 -20.64 -1.83 21.23
CA SER A 38 -19.43 -1.31 21.89
C SER A 38 -18.15 -1.97 21.40
N GLN A 39 -18.16 -3.30 21.14
CA GLN A 39 -17.02 -4.01 20.59
C GLN A 39 -16.74 -3.56 19.14
N LEU A 40 -17.79 -3.39 18.34
CA LEU A 40 -17.65 -2.88 16.97
C LEU A 40 -16.99 -1.49 16.97
N LEU A 41 -17.50 -0.57 17.80
CA LEU A 41 -16.93 0.77 17.92
C LEU A 41 -15.47 0.72 18.41
N ASP A 42 -15.17 -0.09 19.43
CA ASP A 42 -13.81 -0.21 19.97
C ASP A 42 -12.82 -0.73 18.92
N LYS A 43 -13.23 -1.70 18.09
CA LYS A 43 -12.42 -2.19 16.97
C LYS A 43 -12.23 -1.13 15.87
N ILE A 44 -13.26 -0.39 15.50
CA ILE A 44 -13.16 0.71 14.51
C ILE A 44 -12.22 1.81 15.01
N LYS A 45 -12.34 2.21 16.28
CA LYS A 45 -11.41 3.13 16.92
C LYS A 45 -9.99 2.60 16.88
N GLY A 46 -9.83 1.31 17.16
CA GLY A 46 -8.54 0.65 17.20
C GLY A 46 -7.85 0.71 15.84
N GLY A 47 -8.59 0.50 14.76
CA GLY A 47 -8.08 0.61 13.40
C GLY A 47 -7.47 1.97 13.08
N TRP A 48 -8.27 3.03 13.19
CA TRP A 48 -7.82 4.40 12.94
C TRP A 48 -6.68 4.85 13.88
N ALA A 49 -6.74 4.46 15.16
CA ALA A 49 -5.69 4.75 16.13
C ALA A 49 -4.38 4.03 15.78
N GLY A 50 -4.46 2.74 15.46
CA GLY A 50 -3.31 1.93 15.07
C GLY A 50 -2.64 2.43 13.78
N GLN A 51 -3.44 2.78 12.78
CA GLN A 51 -3.00 3.41 11.53
C GLN A 51 -2.22 4.70 11.81
N THR A 52 -2.83 5.64 12.55
CA THR A 52 -2.21 6.93 12.89
C THR A 52 -0.91 6.77 13.70
N ILE A 53 -0.89 5.83 14.65
CA ILE A 53 0.32 5.50 15.42
C ILE A 53 1.43 5.00 14.48
N GLY A 54 1.10 4.16 13.50
CA GLY A 54 2.05 3.60 12.55
C GLY A 54 2.70 4.63 11.65
N VAL A 55 1.90 5.49 11.03
CA VAL A 55 2.42 6.63 10.24
C VAL A 55 3.42 7.43 11.05
N SER A 56 3.01 7.83 12.26
CA SER A 56 3.84 8.65 13.14
C SER A 56 5.13 7.95 13.57
N PHE A 57 5.08 6.65 13.89
CA PHE A 57 6.26 5.90 14.31
C PHE A 57 7.27 5.72 13.18
N GLY A 58 6.80 5.44 11.96
CA GLY A 58 7.66 5.25 10.79
C GLY A 58 8.22 6.54 10.17
N SER A 59 7.63 7.70 10.49
CA SER A 59 8.03 9.02 9.97
C SER A 59 9.54 9.32 10.09
N HIS A 60 10.20 8.80 11.11
CA HIS A 60 11.63 9.06 11.31
C HIS A 60 12.52 8.34 10.28
N THR A 61 12.03 7.27 9.66
CA THR A 61 12.84 6.36 8.83
C THR A 61 12.38 6.29 7.38
N GLU A 62 11.27 6.95 7.05
CA GLU A 62 10.68 7.04 5.71
C GLU A 62 11.74 7.33 4.65
N PHE A 63 11.86 6.44 3.66
CA PHE A 63 12.84 6.45 2.57
C PHE A 63 14.34 6.54 2.96
N ARG A 64 14.71 6.41 4.24
CA ARG A 64 16.11 6.45 4.68
C ARG A 64 16.85 5.12 4.50
N TYR A 65 16.11 4.04 4.30
CA TYR A 65 16.61 2.66 4.17
C TYR A 65 16.02 2.00 2.92
N GLN A 66 16.28 2.57 1.75
CA GLN A 66 15.89 1.99 0.46
C GLN A 66 16.80 0.79 0.12
N GLY A 67 16.21 -0.32 -0.30
CA GLY A 67 16.92 -1.56 -0.64
C GLY A 67 17.60 -2.26 0.55
N THR A 68 17.29 -1.88 1.79
CA THR A 68 17.82 -2.50 3.01
C THR A 68 16.84 -2.36 4.18
N PHE A 69 16.85 -3.30 5.11
CA PHE A 69 16.13 -3.15 6.38
C PHE A 69 16.92 -2.28 7.38
N ILE A 70 16.20 -1.74 8.37
CA ILE A 70 16.70 -0.91 9.46
C ILE A 70 17.32 -1.80 10.55
N GLN A 71 18.57 -1.49 10.93
CA GLN A 71 19.33 -2.31 11.89
C GLN A 71 18.86 -2.15 13.33
N ASP A 72 18.96 -3.21 14.14
CA ASP A 72 18.45 -3.29 15.52
C ASP A 72 19.01 -2.20 16.46
N TYR A 73 20.22 -1.70 16.18
CA TYR A 73 20.84 -0.63 16.97
C TYR A 73 20.23 0.75 16.70
N GLN A 74 19.44 0.91 15.63
CA GLN A 74 18.75 2.14 15.30
C GLN A 74 17.54 2.30 16.22
N SER A 75 17.58 3.32 17.07
CA SER A 75 16.41 3.74 17.84
C SER A 75 15.47 4.52 16.93
N ILE A 76 14.19 4.20 17.01
CA ILE A 76 13.11 4.97 16.38
C ILE A 76 12.46 5.80 17.50
N PRO A 77 12.33 7.12 17.35
CA PRO A 77 11.79 7.98 18.40
C PRO A 77 10.32 7.68 18.66
N TRP A 78 9.94 7.64 19.93
CA TRP A 78 8.55 7.56 20.36
C TRP A 78 8.40 8.12 21.78
N HIS A 79 7.47 9.04 21.98
CA HIS A 79 7.22 9.70 23.27
C HIS A 79 5.77 10.17 23.38
N GLU A 80 5.38 10.62 24.57
CA GLU A 80 4.04 11.14 24.83
C GLU A 80 3.73 12.36 23.94
N GLY A 81 2.56 12.34 23.28
CA GLY A 81 2.12 13.42 22.39
C GLY A 81 2.84 13.51 21.04
N TYR A 82 3.63 12.51 20.66
CA TYR A 82 4.43 12.56 19.43
C TYR A 82 3.59 12.73 18.16
N VAL A 83 2.42 12.10 18.08
CA VAL A 83 1.49 12.25 16.94
C VAL A 83 1.07 13.71 16.80
N GLN A 84 0.67 14.35 17.91
CA GLN A 84 0.25 15.75 17.91
C GLN A 84 1.41 16.67 17.48
N GLU A 85 2.62 16.42 17.96
CA GLU A 85 3.82 17.16 17.57
C GLU A 85 4.06 17.09 16.06
N LEU A 86 3.94 15.90 15.46
CA LEU A 86 4.08 15.70 14.02
C LEU A 86 2.95 16.38 13.24
N MET A 87 1.70 16.31 13.70
CA MET A 87 0.58 17.02 13.06
C MET A 87 0.80 18.55 13.04
N ASP A 88 1.51 19.10 14.03
CA ASP A 88 1.83 20.52 14.10
C ASP A 88 3.07 20.91 13.28
N SER A 89 4.12 20.09 13.31
CA SER A 89 5.42 20.40 12.71
C SER A 89 5.56 19.94 11.25
N TRP A 90 4.93 18.83 10.89
CA TRP A 90 4.96 18.22 9.57
C TRP A 90 3.58 17.63 9.21
N PRO A 91 2.57 18.48 9.02
CA PRO A 91 1.20 18.03 8.72
C PRO A 91 1.05 17.25 7.41
N ASP A 92 1.99 17.38 6.48
CA ASP A 92 1.95 16.72 5.17
C ASP A 92 2.35 15.24 5.24
N LEU A 93 2.96 14.79 6.36
CA LEU A 93 3.29 13.39 6.67
C LEU A 93 2.07 12.45 6.66
N TYR A 94 0.87 13.00 6.89
CA TYR A 94 -0.32 12.18 7.10
C TYR A 94 -1.09 11.94 5.81
N ASP A 95 -0.44 11.89 4.65
CA ASP A 95 -1.09 11.58 3.37
C ASP A 95 -1.74 10.19 3.39
N ASP A 96 -1.09 9.21 4.02
CA ASP A 96 -1.70 7.90 4.37
C ASP A 96 -3.09 8.04 5.04
N ILE A 97 -3.34 9.14 5.75
CA ILE A 97 -4.57 9.37 6.49
C ILE A 97 -5.47 10.34 5.72
N TYR A 98 -5.06 11.58 5.44
CA TYR A 98 -5.99 12.57 4.89
C TYR A 98 -6.53 12.23 3.50
N MET A 99 -5.87 11.30 2.78
CA MET A 99 -6.40 10.71 1.55
C MET A 99 -7.58 9.79 1.81
N ASP A 100 -7.44 8.85 2.75
CA ASP A 100 -8.53 8.03 3.30
C ASP A 100 -9.74 8.91 3.69
N LEU A 101 -9.46 10.02 4.37
CA LEU A 101 -10.48 10.96 4.84
C LEU A 101 -11.22 11.63 3.67
N THR A 102 -10.57 11.81 2.52
CA THR A 102 -11.20 12.35 1.31
C THR A 102 -12.30 11.40 0.84
N PHE A 103 -12.04 10.08 0.83
CA PHE A 103 -13.03 9.09 0.39
C PHE A 103 -14.13 8.86 1.42
N VAL A 104 -13.79 8.87 2.70
CA VAL A 104 -14.78 8.82 3.80
C VAL A 104 -15.72 10.04 3.75
N ASP A 105 -15.21 11.26 3.50
CA ASP A 105 -16.04 12.46 3.36
C ASP A 105 -16.99 12.38 2.15
N VAL A 106 -16.54 11.83 1.02
CA VAL A 106 -17.40 11.60 -0.15
C VAL A 106 -18.54 10.66 0.20
N LEU A 107 -18.26 9.53 0.86
CA LEU A 107 -19.28 8.57 1.28
C LEU A 107 -20.26 9.18 2.28
N GLU A 108 -19.77 10.00 3.21
CA GLU A 108 -20.61 10.68 4.20
C GLU A 108 -21.56 11.70 3.55
N ARG A 109 -21.07 12.47 2.57
CA ARG A 109 -21.84 13.54 1.93
C ARG A 109 -22.76 13.07 0.80
N VAL A 110 -22.29 12.11 0.01
CA VAL A 110 -22.97 11.65 -1.21
C VAL A 110 -23.72 10.34 -0.98
N GLY A 111 -23.30 9.54 0.02
CA GLY A 111 -23.89 8.26 0.38
C GLY A 111 -23.04 7.06 -0.04
N LEU A 112 -23.37 5.88 0.48
CA LEU A 112 -22.62 4.63 0.26
C LEU A 112 -22.62 4.12 -1.20
N ASP A 113 -23.48 4.70 -2.05
CA ASP A 113 -23.56 4.41 -3.49
C ASP A 113 -22.99 5.56 -4.33
N ALA A 114 -22.14 6.40 -3.74
CA ALA A 114 -21.49 7.50 -4.44
C ALA A 114 -20.84 7.02 -5.76
N PRO A 115 -21.05 7.75 -6.86
CA PRO A 115 -20.43 7.40 -8.13
C PRO A 115 -18.91 7.67 -8.08
N VAL A 116 -18.13 6.89 -8.83
CA VAL A 116 -16.65 7.02 -8.90
C VAL A 116 -16.21 8.45 -9.21
N ASP A 117 -16.94 9.16 -10.07
CA ASP A 117 -16.66 10.56 -10.43
C ASP A 117 -16.66 11.51 -9.21
N SER A 118 -17.45 11.23 -8.18
CA SER A 118 -17.44 12.04 -6.95
C SER A 118 -16.13 11.90 -6.19
N PHE A 119 -15.57 10.68 -6.14
CA PHE A 119 -14.26 10.43 -5.54
C PHE A 119 -13.15 11.04 -6.39
N ALA A 120 -13.18 10.81 -7.71
CA ALA A 120 -12.17 11.33 -8.64
C ALA A 120 -12.08 12.86 -8.60
N ILE A 121 -13.22 13.56 -8.56
CA ILE A 121 -13.24 15.03 -8.47
C ILE A 121 -12.73 15.51 -7.10
N ALA A 122 -13.17 14.89 -6.00
CA ALA A 122 -12.72 15.26 -4.65
C ALA A 122 -11.19 15.11 -4.53
N PHE A 123 -10.66 13.96 -4.97
CA PHE A 123 -9.24 13.64 -5.03
C PHE A 123 -8.44 14.62 -5.93
N ALA A 124 -8.86 14.81 -7.18
CA ALA A 124 -8.11 15.58 -8.15
C ALA A 124 -8.08 17.09 -7.83
N THR A 125 -9.08 17.58 -7.10
CA THR A 125 -9.18 19.00 -6.70
C THR A 125 -8.76 19.29 -5.26
N ALA A 126 -8.37 18.27 -4.49
CA ALA A 126 -7.97 18.44 -3.10
C ALA A 126 -6.69 19.26 -2.91
N ASP A 127 -6.61 19.97 -1.77
CA ASP A 127 -5.60 21.01 -1.48
C ASP A 127 -4.18 20.52 -1.16
N TYR A 128 -4.00 19.21 -0.97
CA TYR A 128 -2.73 18.58 -0.69
C TYR A 128 -1.90 18.29 -1.94
N ASN A 129 -0.61 18.12 -1.72
CA ASN A 129 0.31 17.59 -2.72
C ASN A 129 0.10 16.07 -2.87
N LEU A 130 0.49 15.55 -4.02
CA LEU A 130 0.47 14.11 -4.31
C LEU A 130 1.81 13.70 -4.94
N TRP A 131 2.07 12.41 -4.84
CA TRP A 131 3.25 11.73 -5.37
C TRP A 131 2.83 10.58 -6.27
N HIS A 132 3.76 10.00 -7.01
CA HIS A 132 3.59 8.72 -7.71
C HIS A 132 2.26 8.53 -8.45
N ALA A 133 1.58 7.39 -8.24
CA ALA A 133 0.37 7.06 -8.98
C ALA A 133 -0.71 8.11 -8.77
N ASN A 134 -0.80 8.66 -7.56
CA ASN A 134 -1.75 9.69 -7.21
C ASN A 134 -1.54 11.00 -7.99
N GLN A 135 -0.31 11.47 -8.12
CA GLN A 135 -0.02 12.69 -8.87
C GLN A 135 -0.28 12.51 -10.36
N ALA A 136 0.13 11.36 -10.92
CA ALA A 136 -0.14 11.03 -12.32
C ALA A 136 -1.65 10.98 -12.58
N ALA A 137 -2.41 10.34 -11.70
CA ALA A 137 -3.85 10.26 -11.75
C ALA A 137 -4.55 11.62 -11.65
N ARG A 138 -4.12 12.48 -10.71
CA ARG A 138 -4.64 13.86 -10.61
C ARG A 138 -4.47 14.60 -11.93
N TYR A 139 -3.27 14.56 -12.50
CA TYR A 139 -3.01 15.21 -13.79
C TYR A 139 -3.95 14.64 -14.86
N ASN A 140 -4.03 13.31 -14.97
CA ASN A 140 -4.87 12.60 -15.93
C ASN A 140 -6.36 12.99 -15.83
N ILE A 141 -6.93 13.02 -14.62
CA ILE A 141 -8.33 13.38 -14.37
C ILE A 141 -8.59 14.83 -14.80
N LEU A 142 -7.72 15.76 -14.41
CA LEU A 142 -7.85 17.19 -14.75
C LEU A 142 -7.71 17.46 -16.26
N HIS A 143 -7.11 16.53 -17.01
CA HIS A 143 -6.96 16.58 -18.46
C HIS A 143 -7.94 15.64 -19.20
N GLY A 144 -8.93 15.09 -18.51
CA GLY A 144 -10.02 14.33 -19.11
C GLY A 144 -9.69 12.88 -19.52
N VAL A 145 -8.59 12.32 -19.02
CA VAL A 145 -8.26 10.90 -19.17
C VAL A 145 -9.16 10.09 -18.22
N LYS A 146 -9.98 9.20 -18.78
CA LYS A 146 -10.97 8.43 -18.01
C LYS A 146 -10.36 7.30 -17.17
N GLU A 147 -9.41 6.57 -17.75
CA GLU A 147 -8.74 5.43 -17.10
C GLU A 147 -7.45 5.94 -16.44
N SER A 148 -7.59 6.90 -15.53
CA SER A 148 -6.48 7.70 -15.00
C SER A 148 -5.41 6.89 -14.27
N GLY A 149 -5.78 5.75 -13.67
CA GLY A 149 -4.84 4.83 -13.01
C GLY A 149 -4.30 3.71 -13.89
N HIS A 150 -4.81 3.52 -15.11
CA HIS A 150 -4.38 2.42 -15.97
C HIS A 150 -2.94 2.62 -16.45
N TRP A 151 -2.11 1.57 -16.43
CA TRP A 151 -0.65 1.64 -16.63
C TRP A 151 -0.19 2.22 -17.98
N LEU A 152 -1.04 2.18 -19.02
CA LEU A 152 -0.78 2.87 -20.29
C LEU A 152 -0.81 4.41 -20.17
N PHE A 153 -1.54 4.93 -19.20
CA PHE A 153 -1.68 6.36 -18.90
C PHE A 153 -1.00 6.76 -17.59
N ASN A 154 -0.51 5.79 -16.81
CA ASN A 154 0.17 6.03 -15.55
C ASN A 154 1.38 5.09 -15.40
N PRO A 155 2.62 5.59 -15.61
CA PRO A 155 3.83 4.79 -15.39
C PRO A 155 4.00 4.26 -13.96
N HIS A 156 3.25 4.81 -13.01
CA HIS A 156 3.29 4.49 -11.58
C HIS A 156 2.13 3.59 -11.13
N ALA A 157 1.43 2.93 -12.05
CA ALA A 157 0.17 2.25 -11.73
C ALA A 157 0.27 1.13 -10.69
N ASP A 158 1.44 0.47 -10.56
CA ASP A 158 1.69 -0.58 -9.56
C ASP A 158 2.14 -0.02 -8.19
N ASP A 159 2.35 1.29 -8.07
CA ASP A 159 2.84 1.92 -6.84
C ASP A 159 1.79 1.80 -5.72
N ILE A 160 2.25 1.87 -4.46
CA ILE A 160 1.46 1.67 -3.23
C ILE A 160 0.34 2.68 -2.98
N ASP A 161 0.19 3.71 -3.80
CA ASP A 161 -0.68 4.86 -3.55
C ASP A 161 -2.10 4.50 -3.10
N TYR A 162 -2.77 3.51 -3.71
CA TYR A 162 -4.09 3.10 -3.21
C TYR A 162 -4.03 2.19 -1.97
N GLN A 163 -2.95 1.43 -1.79
CA GLN A 163 -2.79 0.54 -0.65
C GLN A 163 -2.79 1.29 0.69
N ILE A 164 -2.11 2.44 0.73
CA ILE A 164 -2.01 3.28 1.93
C ILE A 164 -3.31 4.03 2.22
N GLU A 165 -4.24 4.03 1.26
CA GLU A 165 -5.53 4.72 1.28
C GLU A 165 -6.71 3.74 1.19
N ALA A 166 -6.54 2.49 1.64
CA ALA A 166 -7.55 1.43 1.53
C ALA A 166 -8.14 1.00 2.87
N ASP A 167 -7.57 1.44 3.98
CA ASP A 167 -7.91 1.00 5.34
C ASP A 167 -9.39 1.27 5.64
N PHE A 168 -9.90 2.43 5.20
CA PHE A 168 -11.31 2.81 5.33
C PHE A 168 -12.28 1.77 4.73
N ALA A 169 -11.90 1.14 3.60
CA ALA A 169 -12.74 0.15 2.93
C ALA A 169 -12.97 -1.08 3.80
N GLY A 170 -11.96 -1.51 4.56
CA GLY A 170 -12.11 -2.59 5.53
C GLY A 170 -12.83 -2.15 6.81
N LEU A 171 -12.53 -0.96 7.32
CA LEU A 171 -13.12 -0.41 8.55
C LEU A 171 -14.64 -0.26 8.48
N MET A 172 -15.19 0.05 7.30
CA MET A 172 -16.64 0.11 7.09
C MET A 172 -17.27 -1.22 6.65
N ASN A 173 -16.48 -2.28 6.45
CA ASN A 173 -16.99 -3.58 6.02
C ASN A 173 -16.63 -4.73 6.99
N PRO A 174 -17.07 -4.71 8.27
CA PRO A 174 -16.71 -5.77 9.24
C PRO A 174 -17.14 -7.17 8.79
N GLY A 175 -16.17 -8.08 8.61
CA GLY A 175 -16.41 -9.46 8.16
C GLY A 175 -16.89 -9.60 6.70
N MET A 176 -16.85 -8.53 5.91
CA MET A 176 -17.33 -8.45 4.53
C MET A 176 -16.18 -8.11 3.53
N PRO A 177 -15.17 -8.98 3.34
CA PRO A 177 -14.02 -8.69 2.49
C PRO A 177 -14.37 -8.45 1.01
N ASN A 178 -15.46 -9.03 0.49
CA ASN A 178 -15.87 -8.80 -0.90
C ASN A 178 -16.48 -7.41 -1.06
N SER A 179 -17.28 -6.95 -0.09
CA SER A 179 -17.79 -5.56 -0.09
C SER A 179 -16.68 -4.52 0.06
N ALA A 180 -15.64 -4.82 0.84
CA ALA A 180 -14.43 -3.99 0.86
C ALA A 180 -13.77 -3.94 -0.54
N SER A 181 -13.62 -5.10 -1.18
CA SER A 181 -13.06 -5.21 -2.54
C SER A 181 -13.88 -4.43 -3.59
N GLU A 182 -15.21 -4.39 -3.48
CA GLU A 182 -16.07 -3.61 -4.39
C GLU A 182 -15.88 -2.08 -4.25
N ILE A 183 -15.59 -1.59 -3.05
CA ILE A 183 -15.24 -0.18 -2.82
C ILE A 183 -13.87 0.10 -3.41
N SER A 184 -12.91 -0.78 -3.13
CA SER A 184 -11.55 -0.71 -3.65
C SER A 184 -11.48 -0.76 -5.17
N ASP A 185 -12.35 -1.53 -5.82
CA ASP A 185 -12.45 -1.55 -7.27
C ASP A 185 -12.78 -0.17 -7.85
N LYS A 186 -13.73 0.55 -7.25
CA LYS A 186 -14.13 1.87 -7.76
C LYS A 186 -13.04 2.91 -7.52
N ILE A 187 -12.49 2.94 -6.32
CA ILE A 187 -11.62 4.04 -5.88
C ILE A 187 -10.18 3.78 -6.30
N GLY A 188 -9.66 2.56 -6.12
CA GLY A 188 -8.28 2.24 -6.47
C GLY A 188 -7.95 2.44 -7.95
N HIS A 189 -8.91 2.21 -8.86
CA HIS A 189 -8.72 2.44 -10.29
C HIS A 189 -8.63 3.91 -10.70
N ILE A 190 -8.93 4.84 -9.79
CA ILE A 190 -8.71 6.26 -10.03
C ILE A 190 -7.20 6.51 -10.18
N MET A 191 -6.37 5.86 -9.36
CA MET A 191 -4.92 6.11 -9.31
C MET A 191 -4.05 4.93 -9.72
N CYS A 192 -4.45 3.70 -9.42
CA CYS A 192 -3.64 2.50 -9.58
C CYS A 192 -4.27 1.49 -10.54
N TYR A 193 -3.50 0.47 -10.89
CA TYR A 193 -3.90 -0.72 -11.64
C TYR A 193 -3.01 -1.89 -11.22
N GLY A 194 -3.39 -3.14 -11.50
CA GLY A 194 -2.52 -4.29 -11.20
C GLY A 194 -2.14 -4.38 -9.71
N ASP A 195 -0.84 -4.44 -9.41
CA ASP A 195 -0.34 -4.63 -8.04
C ASP A 195 -0.77 -3.45 -7.13
N GLY A 196 -0.77 -2.22 -7.65
CA GLY A 196 -1.18 -1.01 -6.91
C GLY A 196 -2.63 -1.06 -6.43
N TRP A 197 -3.52 -1.64 -7.25
CA TRP A 197 -4.91 -1.88 -6.87
C TRP A 197 -5.06 -3.09 -5.93
N TYR A 198 -4.32 -4.18 -6.20
CA TYR A 198 -4.35 -5.38 -5.35
C TYR A 198 -3.90 -5.10 -3.92
N GLY A 199 -2.93 -4.22 -3.73
CA GLY A 199 -2.50 -3.75 -2.41
C GLY A 199 -3.67 -3.30 -1.56
N GLY A 200 -4.49 -2.38 -2.09
CA GLY A 200 -5.67 -1.89 -1.38
C GLY A 200 -6.77 -2.94 -1.19
N VAL A 201 -7.04 -3.78 -2.20
CA VAL A 201 -7.99 -4.90 -2.08
C VAL A 201 -7.59 -5.85 -0.95
N TYR A 202 -6.30 -6.18 -0.86
CA TYR A 202 -5.77 -7.09 0.14
C TYR A 202 -5.76 -6.47 1.54
N VAL A 203 -5.32 -5.22 1.69
CA VAL A 203 -5.34 -4.48 2.96
C VAL A 203 -6.78 -4.33 3.48
N GLY A 204 -7.71 -3.88 2.63
CA GLY A 204 -9.13 -3.76 3.00
C GLY A 204 -9.74 -5.09 3.45
N ALA A 205 -9.38 -6.19 2.80
CA ALA A 205 -9.81 -7.53 3.21
C ALA A 205 -9.21 -7.97 4.57
N MET A 206 -7.94 -7.67 4.84
CA MET A 206 -7.32 -7.96 6.15
C MET A 206 -7.99 -7.19 7.29
N TYR A 207 -8.24 -5.89 7.10
CA TYR A 207 -9.02 -5.07 8.05
C TYR A 207 -10.40 -5.66 8.31
N SER A 208 -11.11 -6.02 7.24
CA SER A 208 -12.45 -6.61 7.32
C SER A 208 -12.47 -7.90 8.14
N LEU A 209 -11.48 -8.79 7.92
CA LEU A 209 -11.39 -10.08 8.61
C LEU A 209 -10.89 -9.97 10.06
N ALA A 210 -10.14 -8.92 10.40
CA ALA A 210 -9.70 -8.64 11.78
C ALA A 210 -10.88 -8.34 12.74
N PHE A 211 -12.07 -8.00 12.22
CA PHE A 211 -13.26 -7.88 13.04
C PHE A 211 -13.75 -9.21 13.60
N ILE A 212 -13.52 -10.32 12.87
CA ILE A 212 -14.14 -11.62 13.16
C ILE A 212 -13.15 -12.70 13.62
N SER A 213 -11.84 -12.41 13.59
CA SER A 213 -10.78 -13.33 13.98
C SER A 213 -9.66 -12.61 14.73
N ASN A 214 -9.04 -13.32 15.68
CA ASN A 214 -7.80 -12.91 16.37
C ASN A 214 -6.60 -13.77 15.96
N ASP A 215 -6.74 -14.54 14.89
CA ASP A 215 -5.69 -15.40 14.32
C ASP A 215 -5.08 -14.69 13.11
N ILE A 216 -3.84 -14.22 13.27
CA ILE A 216 -3.13 -13.50 12.20
C ILE A 216 -2.89 -14.38 10.97
N GLN A 217 -2.60 -15.67 11.16
CA GLN A 217 -2.41 -16.58 10.03
C GLN A 217 -3.71 -16.68 9.23
N TYR A 218 -4.84 -16.81 9.93
CA TYR A 218 -6.15 -16.77 9.28
C TYR A 218 -6.38 -15.44 8.55
N ILE A 219 -6.14 -14.28 9.18
CA ILE A 219 -6.39 -12.98 8.55
C ILE A 219 -5.59 -12.83 7.25
N VAL A 220 -4.27 -13.13 7.31
CA VAL A 220 -3.35 -13.04 6.17
C VAL A 220 -3.74 -14.04 5.06
N GLU A 221 -3.91 -15.33 5.39
CA GLU A 221 -4.18 -16.37 4.40
C GLU A 221 -5.60 -16.28 3.80
N GLU A 222 -6.59 -15.87 4.61
CA GLU A 222 -7.98 -15.75 4.16
C GLU A 222 -8.18 -14.48 3.33
N ALA A 223 -7.56 -13.35 3.69
CA ALA A 223 -7.57 -12.14 2.87
C ALA A 223 -6.95 -12.38 1.49
N LEU A 224 -5.88 -13.17 1.40
CA LEU A 224 -5.16 -13.38 0.14
C LEU A 224 -6.04 -14.03 -0.94
N LYS A 225 -7.12 -14.70 -0.55
CA LYS A 225 -8.11 -15.28 -1.46
C LYS A 225 -8.94 -14.24 -2.22
N THR A 226 -8.87 -12.95 -1.88
CA THR A 226 -9.43 -11.86 -2.69
C THR A 226 -8.55 -11.52 -3.89
N ILE A 227 -7.31 -12.02 -3.95
CA ILE A 227 -6.39 -11.76 -5.04
C ILE A 227 -6.32 -12.98 -5.98
N PRO A 228 -6.31 -12.79 -7.31
CA PRO A 228 -6.10 -13.86 -8.29
C PRO A 228 -4.79 -14.60 -8.05
N ILE A 229 -4.83 -15.94 -8.05
CA ILE A 229 -3.65 -16.80 -7.82
C ILE A 229 -2.56 -16.58 -8.88
N GLU A 230 -2.98 -16.21 -10.08
CA GLU A 230 -2.11 -15.99 -11.23
C GLU A 230 -1.28 -14.71 -11.13
N SER A 231 -1.64 -13.74 -10.28
CA SER A 231 -0.94 -12.46 -10.19
C SER A 231 0.41 -12.55 -9.47
N THR A 232 1.33 -11.65 -9.81
CA THR A 232 2.61 -11.51 -9.11
C THR A 232 2.42 -11.10 -7.66
N PHE A 233 1.41 -10.27 -7.37
CA PHE A 233 1.01 -9.92 -6.00
C PHE A 233 0.70 -11.16 -5.16
N TYR A 234 -0.17 -12.06 -5.64
CA TYR A 234 -0.52 -13.27 -4.91
C TYR A 234 0.70 -14.15 -4.66
N GLN A 235 1.54 -14.33 -5.67
CA GLN A 235 2.76 -15.13 -5.58
C GLN A 235 3.72 -14.57 -4.53
N CYS A 236 3.93 -13.25 -4.52
CA CYS A 236 4.75 -12.55 -3.53
C CYS A 236 4.29 -12.85 -2.10
N ILE A 237 3.02 -12.58 -1.79
CA ILE A 237 2.48 -12.78 -0.44
C ILE A 237 2.43 -14.27 -0.05
N SER A 238 2.09 -15.15 -0.99
CA SER A 238 2.13 -16.60 -0.78
C SER A 238 3.54 -17.09 -0.41
N ASP A 239 4.58 -16.54 -1.03
CA ASP A 239 5.96 -16.86 -0.71
C ASP A 239 6.37 -16.31 0.67
N VAL A 240 5.92 -15.12 1.09
CA VAL A 240 6.13 -14.63 2.47
C VAL A 240 5.54 -15.59 3.50
N ILE A 241 4.30 -16.05 3.29
CA ILE A 241 3.63 -17.00 4.19
C ILE A 241 4.41 -18.32 4.27
N LYS A 242 4.93 -18.80 3.13
CA LYS A 242 5.76 -20.00 3.05
C LYS A 242 7.10 -19.81 3.75
N TRP A 243 7.79 -18.70 3.52
CA TRP A 243 9.08 -18.39 4.14
C TRP A 243 8.94 -18.18 5.64
N HIS A 244 7.87 -17.55 6.11
CA HIS A 244 7.55 -17.50 7.54
C HIS A 244 7.45 -18.90 8.16
N LYS A 245 6.81 -19.87 7.48
CA LYS A 245 6.75 -21.27 7.96
C LYS A 245 8.13 -21.95 7.95
N GLN A 246 9.01 -21.56 7.02
CA GLN A 246 10.36 -22.12 6.89
C GLN A 246 11.36 -21.48 7.88
N TYR A 247 11.18 -20.20 8.20
CA TYR A 247 12.06 -19.37 9.02
C TYR A 247 11.26 -18.68 10.15
N PRO A 248 10.60 -19.42 11.06
CA PRO A 248 9.60 -18.86 11.98
C PRO A 248 10.11 -17.80 12.96
N ASP A 249 11.42 -17.79 13.23
CA ASP A 249 12.05 -16.87 14.19
C ASP A 249 13.00 -15.87 13.52
N ASP A 250 13.07 -15.84 12.18
CA ASP A 250 14.01 -15.02 11.42
C ASP A 250 13.32 -14.25 10.29
N TRP A 251 12.68 -13.13 10.66
CA TRP A 251 12.05 -12.23 9.70
C TRP A 251 13.05 -11.64 8.70
N LYS A 252 14.33 -11.49 9.10
CA LYS A 252 15.38 -10.93 8.24
C LYS A 252 15.69 -11.89 7.10
N GLN A 253 15.68 -13.20 7.34
CA GLN A 253 15.81 -14.18 6.28
C GLN A 253 14.65 -14.09 5.27
N THR A 254 13.40 -13.96 5.73
CA THR A 254 12.25 -13.77 4.84
C THR A 254 12.34 -12.45 4.06
N TRP A 255 12.79 -11.37 4.71
CA TRP A 255 13.06 -10.09 4.04
C TRP A 255 14.12 -10.23 2.93
N PHE A 256 15.19 -11.02 3.14
CA PHE A 256 16.20 -11.28 2.11
C PHE A 256 15.64 -12.08 0.93
N GLU A 257 14.80 -13.07 1.17
CA GLU A 257 14.14 -13.80 0.08
C GLU A 257 13.19 -12.88 -0.70
N LEU A 258 12.49 -11.96 -0.03
CA LEU A 258 11.70 -10.92 -0.70
C LEU A 258 12.54 -10.08 -1.66
N GLN A 259 13.67 -9.54 -1.21
CA GLN A 259 14.53 -8.74 -2.09
C GLN A 259 15.04 -9.53 -3.29
N LYS A 260 15.43 -10.78 -3.05
CA LYS A 260 15.98 -11.64 -4.10
C LYS A 260 14.96 -11.95 -5.20
N HIS A 261 13.67 -12.03 -4.86
CA HIS A 261 12.63 -12.55 -5.74
C HIS A 261 11.67 -11.49 -6.28
N TYR A 262 11.48 -10.38 -5.55
CA TYR A 262 10.37 -9.44 -5.81
C TYR A 262 10.77 -7.96 -5.83
N SER A 263 12.03 -7.58 -5.56
CA SER A 263 12.46 -6.16 -5.58
C SER A 263 12.94 -5.66 -6.95
N GLU A 264 12.51 -6.30 -8.04
CA GLU A 264 12.80 -5.83 -9.40
C GLU A 264 11.66 -4.89 -9.84
N GLU A 265 11.95 -3.60 -9.93
CA GLU A 265 11.00 -2.60 -10.42
C GLU A 265 10.93 -2.56 -11.97
N VAL A 266 9.72 -2.45 -12.51
CA VAL A 266 9.41 -2.40 -13.95
C VAL A 266 8.64 -1.15 -14.34
N GLY A 267 7.64 -0.77 -13.57
CA GLY A 267 6.74 0.35 -13.86
C GLY A 267 7.34 1.68 -13.43
N CYS A 268 7.48 1.85 -12.11
CA CYS A 268 7.80 3.13 -11.48
C CYS A 268 9.14 3.68 -12.00
N PRO A 269 9.13 4.77 -12.79
CA PRO A 269 10.35 5.30 -13.40
C PRO A 269 11.42 5.70 -12.36
N ASP A 270 10.99 6.05 -11.16
CA ASP A 270 11.86 6.41 -10.04
C ASP A 270 12.60 5.19 -9.48
N GLY A 271 11.94 4.03 -9.39
CA GLY A 271 12.49 2.78 -8.84
C GLY A 271 13.24 1.91 -9.86
N VAL A 272 12.94 2.02 -11.16
CA VAL A 272 13.62 1.22 -12.21
C VAL A 272 15.15 1.44 -12.17
N PHE A 273 15.93 0.37 -11.96
CA PHE A 273 17.40 0.41 -11.75
C PHE A 273 17.86 1.24 -10.52
N ALA A 274 17.00 1.44 -9.53
CA ALA A 274 17.30 2.13 -8.28
C ALA A 274 16.99 1.24 -7.07
N PRO A 275 17.50 1.56 -5.87
CA PRO A 275 17.14 0.83 -4.64
C PRO A 275 15.75 1.19 -4.10
N LEU A 276 15.17 2.31 -4.56
CA LEU A 276 13.80 2.70 -4.26
C LEU A 276 12.86 1.65 -4.84
N ASP A 277 11.94 1.17 -4.00
CA ASP A 277 10.88 0.26 -4.41
C ASP A 277 9.61 0.62 -3.64
N ILE A 278 8.62 1.08 -4.39
CA ILE A 278 7.31 1.53 -3.89
C ILE A 278 6.19 0.73 -4.56
N ASP A 279 6.52 -0.42 -5.13
CA ASP A 279 5.51 -1.34 -5.66
C ASP A 279 4.63 -1.85 -4.52
N ALA A 280 3.33 -1.92 -4.75
CA ALA A 280 2.38 -2.40 -3.75
C ALA A 280 2.66 -3.83 -3.29
N LYS A 281 3.15 -4.73 -4.15
CA LYS A 281 3.38 -6.12 -3.75
C LYS A 281 4.48 -6.25 -2.69
N ILE A 282 5.54 -5.46 -2.79
CA ILE A 282 6.67 -5.56 -1.85
C ILE A 282 6.33 -4.88 -0.51
N ASN A 283 5.59 -3.78 -0.55
CA ASN A 283 5.15 -3.08 0.65
C ASN A 283 4.06 -3.88 1.37
N ALA A 284 3.10 -4.47 0.65
CA ALA A 284 2.18 -5.47 1.21
C ALA A 284 2.92 -6.64 1.87
N ALA A 285 4.02 -7.09 1.26
CA ALA A 285 4.85 -8.14 1.85
C ALA A 285 5.50 -7.71 3.17
N TYR A 286 5.86 -6.43 3.33
CA TYR A 286 6.38 -5.90 4.60
C TYR A 286 5.30 -5.76 5.67
N ILE A 287 4.06 -5.41 5.30
CA ILE A 287 2.89 -5.48 6.20
C ILE A 287 2.73 -6.92 6.70
N VAL A 288 2.71 -7.90 5.79
CA VAL A 288 2.54 -9.32 6.13
C VAL A 288 3.72 -9.86 6.96
N LEU A 289 4.94 -9.42 6.66
CA LEU A 289 6.12 -9.75 7.45
C LEU A 289 5.94 -9.29 8.91
N GLY A 290 5.55 -8.04 9.12
CA GLY A 290 5.26 -7.51 10.45
C GLY A 290 4.17 -8.29 11.17
N LEU A 291 3.04 -8.52 10.51
CA LEU A 291 1.90 -9.24 11.08
C LEU A 291 2.29 -10.68 11.50
N LEU A 292 2.88 -11.46 10.60
CA LEU A 292 3.19 -12.87 10.84
C LEU A 292 4.22 -13.05 11.96
N TYR A 293 5.32 -12.31 11.91
CA TYR A 293 6.40 -12.42 12.90
C TYR A 293 6.09 -11.70 14.22
N GLY A 294 5.21 -10.69 14.18
CA GLY A 294 4.64 -10.07 15.37
C GLY A 294 3.60 -10.97 16.06
N ASN A 295 2.88 -11.79 15.28
CA ASN A 295 1.94 -12.81 15.76
C ASN A 295 0.94 -12.27 16.81
N GLY A 296 0.38 -11.08 16.55
CA GLY A 296 -0.57 -10.40 17.42
C GLY A 296 0.05 -9.55 18.54
N ASP A 297 1.37 -9.54 18.69
CA ASP A 297 2.07 -8.57 19.52
C ASP A 297 2.18 -7.24 18.76
N PHE A 298 1.53 -6.20 19.30
CA PHE A 298 1.49 -4.87 18.69
C PHE A 298 2.90 -4.30 18.52
N THR A 299 3.73 -4.31 19.58
CA THR A 299 5.07 -3.72 19.53
C THR A 299 5.97 -4.41 18.52
N LYS A 300 5.98 -5.75 18.52
CA LYS A 300 6.81 -6.50 17.55
C LYS A 300 6.36 -6.27 16.11
N THR A 301 5.05 -6.20 15.88
CA THR A 301 4.51 -5.93 14.55
C THR A 301 4.97 -4.58 14.04
N MET A 302 4.78 -3.52 14.84
CA MET A 302 5.20 -2.16 14.50
C MET A 302 6.70 -2.07 14.24
N GLU A 303 7.52 -2.65 15.11
CA GLU A 303 8.98 -2.66 14.93
C GLU A 303 9.38 -3.40 13.65
N ILE A 304 8.81 -4.57 13.33
CA ILE A 304 9.21 -5.33 12.14
C ILE A 304 8.73 -4.64 10.86
N SER A 305 7.49 -4.17 10.81
CA SER A 305 6.95 -3.50 9.62
C SER A 305 7.67 -2.18 9.33
N THR A 306 8.02 -1.38 10.35
CA THR A 306 8.85 -0.18 10.16
C THR A 306 10.27 -0.54 9.75
N ARG A 307 10.86 -1.56 10.37
CA ARG A 307 12.25 -1.96 10.10
C ARG A 307 12.45 -2.61 8.74
N ALA A 308 11.39 -3.00 8.05
CA ALA A 308 11.50 -3.54 6.69
C ALA A 308 12.10 -2.52 5.69
N GLY A 309 12.10 -1.22 6.01
CA GLY A 309 12.71 -0.16 5.18
C GLY A 309 11.74 0.36 4.12
N GLN A 310 12.29 0.89 3.02
CA GLN A 310 11.55 1.58 1.96
C GLN A 310 10.66 2.70 2.52
N ASP A 311 9.36 2.66 2.24
CA ASP A 311 8.36 3.61 2.70
C ASP A 311 7.85 3.18 4.09
N SER A 312 8.56 3.64 5.13
CA SER A 312 8.54 2.96 6.44
C SER A 312 7.49 3.46 7.42
N ASP A 313 6.67 4.43 7.04
CA ASP A 313 5.50 4.95 7.77
C ASP A 313 4.19 4.29 7.31
N CYS A 314 4.03 4.02 6.02
CA CYS A 314 2.82 3.40 5.49
C CYS A 314 2.68 1.92 5.88
N ASN A 315 3.78 1.16 5.88
CA ASN A 315 3.79 -0.26 6.23
C ASN A 315 3.38 -0.53 7.70
N PRO A 316 3.96 0.14 8.73
CA PRO A 316 3.45 0.03 10.09
C PRO A 316 2.09 0.68 10.28
N SER A 317 1.68 1.64 9.44
CA SER A 317 0.34 2.21 9.46
C SER A 317 -0.72 1.12 9.22
N SER A 318 -0.71 0.47 8.06
CA SER A 318 -1.69 -0.59 7.78
C SER A 318 -1.57 -1.78 8.74
N ALA A 319 -0.34 -2.21 9.09
CA ALA A 319 -0.15 -3.31 10.04
C ALA A 319 -0.70 -2.97 11.44
N GLY A 320 -0.45 -1.74 11.91
CA GLY A 320 -0.90 -1.21 13.18
C GLY A 320 -2.42 -1.10 13.24
N GLY A 321 -3.07 -0.63 12.18
CA GLY A 321 -4.53 -0.54 12.17
C GLY A 321 -5.23 -1.90 11.98
N ILE A 322 -4.67 -2.84 11.21
CA ILE A 322 -5.19 -4.23 11.16
C ILE A 322 -5.16 -4.85 12.58
N LEU A 323 -4.04 -4.71 13.29
CA LEU A 323 -3.96 -5.14 14.69
C LEU A 323 -4.87 -4.34 15.62
N GLY A 324 -5.01 -3.05 15.38
CA GLY A 324 -5.91 -2.18 16.11
C GLY A 324 -7.37 -2.66 16.01
N VAL A 325 -7.83 -3.05 14.82
CA VAL A 325 -9.13 -3.70 14.65
C VAL A 325 -9.18 -5.04 15.35
N MET A 326 -8.14 -5.87 15.24
CA MET A 326 -8.11 -7.18 15.86
C MET A 326 -8.24 -7.10 17.39
N LEU A 327 -7.45 -6.23 18.02
CA LEU A 327 -7.35 -6.09 19.47
C LEU A 327 -8.46 -5.21 20.05
N GLY A 328 -8.87 -4.17 19.33
CA GLY A 328 -9.69 -3.08 19.84
C GLY A 328 -8.87 -1.95 20.46
N TYR A 329 -9.37 -0.71 20.36
CA TYR A 329 -8.72 0.50 20.88
C TYR A 329 -8.35 0.36 22.35
N SER A 330 -9.23 -0.21 23.18
CA SER A 330 -9.00 -0.35 24.62
C SER A 330 -7.83 -1.27 24.96
N GLN A 331 -7.37 -2.08 24.00
CA GLN A 331 -6.32 -3.08 24.18
C GLN A 331 -4.99 -2.70 23.51
N ILE A 332 -4.91 -1.54 22.84
CA ILE A 332 -3.64 -1.02 22.33
C ILE A 332 -2.72 -0.73 23.53
N PRO A 333 -1.45 -1.20 23.54
CA PRO A 333 -0.58 -1.01 24.70
C PRO A 333 -0.35 0.46 25.03
N GLU A 334 -0.29 0.76 26.33
CA GLU A 334 -0.10 2.13 26.85
C GLU A 334 1.14 2.83 26.27
N TYR A 335 2.23 2.08 26.02
CA TYR A 335 3.42 2.61 25.37
C TYR A 335 3.13 3.26 24.01
N TRP A 336 2.18 2.73 23.25
CA TRP A 336 1.76 3.29 21.96
C TRP A 336 0.69 4.37 22.16
N MET A 337 -0.27 4.13 23.05
CA MET A 337 -1.32 5.12 23.32
C MET A 337 -0.79 6.47 23.82
N GLN A 338 0.33 6.50 24.56
CA GLN A 338 0.93 7.76 25.01
C GLN A 338 1.26 8.71 23.84
N GLY A 339 1.69 8.19 22.69
CA GLY A 339 2.05 9.01 21.53
C GLY A 339 0.85 9.64 20.84
N LEU A 340 -0.30 8.94 20.86
CA LEU A 340 -1.56 9.40 20.27
C LEU A 340 -2.26 10.48 21.11
N ARG A 341 -1.97 10.56 22.42
CA ARG A 341 -2.62 11.52 23.33
C ARG A 341 -2.49 12.95 22.81
N GLY A 342 -3.62 13.65 22.77
CA GLY A 342 -3.70 15.04 22.31
C GLY A 342 -3.95 15.21 20.81
N ALA A 343 -3.80 14.14 20.00
CA ALA A 343 -4.04 14.19 18.56
C ALA A 343 -5.50 13.90 18.16
N GLU A 344 -6.25 13.11 18.93
CA GLU A 344 -7.55 12.55 18.49
C GLU A 344 -8.61 13.59 18.12
N ALA A 345 -8.65 14.72 18.84
CA ALA A 345 -9.57 15.82 18.59
C ALA A 345 -9.02 16.86 17.57
N LYS A 346 -7.76 16.70 17.14
CA LYS A 346 -7.10 17.64 16.23
C LYS A 346 -7.51 17.35 14.79
N LYS A 347 -7.80 18.41 14.04
CA LYS A 347 -8.13 18.32 12.62
C LYS A 347 -6.86 18.08 11.80
N PHE A 348 -6.94 17.18 10.82
CA PHE A 348 -5.89 17.04 9.81
C PHE A 348 -5.89 18.27 8.88
N LYS A 349 -4.71 18.71 8.42
CA LYS A 349 -4.51 20.03 7.76
C LYS A 349 -5.46 20.33 6.59
N TYR A 350 -5.84 19.31 5.82
CA TYR A 350 -6.60 19.47 4.57
C TYR A 350 -8.09 19.14 4.70
N THR A 351 -8.58 18.92 5.91
CA THR A 351 -9.94 18.45 6.16
C THR A 351 -10.50 19.02 7.45
N SER A 352 -11.83 19.04 7.55
CA SER A 352 -12.52 19.40 8.78
C SER A 352 -12.69 18.22 9.75
N LEU A 353 -12.08 17.07 9.46
CA LEU A 353 -12.20 15.84 10.24
C LEU A 353 -11.00 15.62 11.18
N SER A 354 -11.27 15.11 12.37
CA SER A 354 -10.31 14.53 13.31
C SER A 354 -10.55 13.04 13.49
N LEU A 355 -9.67 12.33 14.21
CA LEU A 355 -9.90 10.91 14.55
C LEU A 355 -11.21 10.70 15.30
N ASP A 356 -11.56 11.58 16.24
CA ASP A 356 -12.85 11.51 16.95
C ASP A 356 -14.05 11.53 16.00
N ASP A 357 -14.01 12.33 14.92
CA ASP A 357 -15.07 12.33 13.91
C ASP A 357 -15.06 11.03 13.11
N LEU A 358 -13.88 10.52 12.74
CA LEU A 358 -13.74 9.30 11.94
C LEU A 358 -14.21 8.07 12.68
N TYR A 359 -13.98 8.00 13.99
CA TYR A 359 -14.54 6.95 14.84
C TYR A 359 -16.07 6.92 14.71
N ALA A 360 -16.72 8.07 14.78
CA ALA A 360 -18.18 8.18 14.70
C ALA A 360 -18.72 7.96 13.28
N ILE A 361 -18.06 8.52 12.26
CA ILE A 361 -18.45 8.39 10.84
C ILE A 361 -18.30 6.94 10.39
N SER A 362 -17.12 6.34 10.62
CA SER A 362 -16.84 4.96 10.20
C SER A 362 -17.71 3.96 10.93
N TYR A 363 -18.04 4.20 12.21
CA TYR A 363 -19.02 3.40 12.94
C TYR A 363 -20.40 3.44 12.27
N ARG A 364 -20.89 4.62 11.87
CA ARG A 364 -22.15 4.73 11.13
C ARG A 364 -22.08 4.05 9.77
N HIS A 365 -21.00 4.23 9.02
CA HIS A 365 -20.81 3.57 7.72
C HIS A 365 -20.79 2.05 7.88
N ALA A 366 -20.10 1.52 8.89
CA ALA A 366 -20.09 0.10 9.20
C ALA A 366 -21.49 -0.46 9.49
N LEU A 367 -22.29 0.22 10.32
CA LEU A 367 -23.66 -0.20 10.60
C LEU A 367 -24.51 -0.24 9.32
N LEU A 368 -24.43 0.80 8.49
CA LEU A 368 -25.18 0.88 7.23
C LEU A 368 -24.73 -0.18 6.22
N MET A 369 -23.43 -0.46 6.12
CA MET A 369 -22.89 -1.51 5.25
C MET A 369 -23.28 -2.90 5.73
N ILE A 370 -23.33 -3.13 7.05
CA ILE A 370 -23.84 -4.38 7.64
C ILE A 370 -25.29 -4.61 7.20
N GLU A 371 -26.18 -3.63 7.35
CA GLU A 371 -27.58 -3.76 6.94
C GLU A 371 -27.72 -3.93 5.42
N LYS A 372 -26.99 -3.14 4.63
CA LYS A 372 -26.99 -3.19 3.17
C LYS A 372 -26.62 -4.56 2.62
N ASN A 373 -25.72 -5.28 3.30
CA ASN A 373 -25.25 -6.60 2.90
C ASN A 373 -26.00 -7.77 3.60
N GLY A 374 -27.16 -7.49 4.20
CA GLY A 374 -28.03 -8.53 4.77
C GLY A 374 -27.69 -8.94 6.21
N GLY A 375 -26.82 -8.19 6.89
CA GLY A 375 -26.64 -8.27 8.33
C GLY A 375 -27.81 -7.66 9.09
N THR A 376 -27.72 -7.63 10.43
CA THR A 376 -28.77 -7.05 11.27
C THR A 376 -28.15 -6.22 12.39
N VAL A 377 -28.64 -4.99 12.54
CA VAL A 377 -28.23 -4.08 13.62
C VAL A 377 -29.33 -4.02 14.68
N PHE A 378 -28.97 -4.32 15.92
CA PHE A 378 -29.79 -4.15 17.11
C PHE A 378 -29.19 -3.06 18.00
N ASP A 379 -29.94 -2.59 19.00
CA ASP A 379 -29.48 -1.51 19.90
C ASP A 379 -28.11 -1.80 20.56
N ASN A 380 -27.86 -3.05 20.97
CA ASN A 380 -26.66 -3.44 21.73
C ASN A 380 -25.75 -4.44 21.02
N GLN A 381 -26.12 -4.91 19.82
CA GLN A 381 -25.36 -5.94 19.10
C GLN A 381 -25.58 -5.84 17.59
N VAL A 382 -24.62 -6.36 16.84
CA VAL A 382 -24.70 -6.52 15.39
C VAL A 382 -24.52 -7.99 15.01
N MET A 383 -25.24 -8.43 13.99
CA MET A 383 -25.03 -9.70 13.30
C MET A 383 -24.39 -9.42 11.95
N LEU A 384 -23.14 -9.85 11.78
CA LEU A 384 -22.34 -9.60 10.59
C LEU A 384 -22.66 -10.61 9.48
N PRO A 385 -22.88 -10.16 8.24
CA PRO A 385 -23.08 -11.06 7.10
C PRO A 385 -21.70 -11.52 6.60
N ILE A 386 -21.05 -12.43 7.33
CA ILE A 386 -19.69 -12.88 7.03
C ILE A 386 -19.59 -13.37 5.59
N GLN A 387 -18.71 -12.75 4.81
CA GLN A 387 -18.50 -13.11 3.41
C GLN A 387 -17.28 -14.02 3.29
N LYS A 388 -17.44 -15.07 2.48
CA LYS A 388 -16.30 -15.86 2.01
C LYS A 388 -15.56 -15.06 0.94
N PRO A 389 -14.24 -14.82 1.09
CA PRO A 389 -13.46 -14.12 0.08
C PRO A 389 -13.61 -14.71 -1.32
N THR A 390 -13.71 -13.84 -2.31
CA THR A 390 -13.72 -14.20 -3.74
C THR A 390 -12.67 -13.36 -4.44
N ALA A 391 -11.88 -14.01 -5.30
CA ALA A 391 -10.86 -13.32 -6.07
C ALA A 391 -11.49 -12.25 -6.98
N VAL A 392 -10.88 -11.06 -6.99
CA VAL A 392 -11.20 -10.03 -7.98
C VAL A 392 -10.71 -10.44 -9.38
N ARG A 393 -10.88 -9.60 -10.39
CA ARG A 393 -10.40 -9.91 -11.76
C ARG A 393 -8.87 -9.88 -11.83
N LEU A 394 -8.30 -10.69 -12.72
CA LEU A 394 -6.88 -10.67 -13.03
C LEU A 394 -6.54 -9.47 -13.94
N GLU A 395 -5.66 -8.64 -13.42
CA GLU A 395 -5.00 -7.50 -14.03
C GLU A 395 -3.51 -7.53 -13.67
N GLN A 396 -2.65 -7.29 -14.65
CA GLN A 396 -1.21 -7.22 -14.46
C GLN A 396 -0.70 -6.06 -15.32
N CYS A 397 0.00 -5.12 -14.71
CA CYS A 397 0.62 -4.02 -15.44
C CYS A 397 1.88 -4.51 -16.17
N PHE A 398 2.30 -3.75 -17.18
CA PHE A 398 3.59 -3.90 -17.87
C PHE A 398 3.87 -5.31 -18.44
N GLU A 399 2.83 -6.08 -18.77
CA GLU A 399 3.01 -7.39 -19.39
C GLU A 399 3.79 -7.28 -20.71
N GLY A 400 4.86 -8.08 -20.81
CA GLY A 400 5.75 -8.06 -21.98
C GLY A 400 6.64 -6.83 -22.09
N VAL A 401 6.73 -6.02 -21.04
CA VAL A 401 7.58 -4.83 -20.96
C VAL A 401 8.64 -5.05 -19.88
N TYR A 402 9.92 -5.03 -20.26
CA TYR A 402 11.03 -5.28 -19.34
C TYR A 402 12.06 -4.15 -19.41
N PRO A 403 12.51 -3.57 -18.27
CA PRO A 403 13.53 -2.53 -18.28
C PRO A 403 14.78 -3.00 -19.03
N LEU A 404 15.19 -2.22 -20.03
CA LEU A 404 16.37 -2.52 -20.84
C LEU A 404 17.55 -1.65 -20.41
N VAL A 405 17.34 -0.35 -20.32
CA VAL A 405 18.39 0.61 -19.95
C VAL A 405 17.78 1.92 -19.46
N LYS A 406 18.43 2.53 -18.46
CA LYS A 406 18.20 3.92 -18.03
C LYS A 406 19.40 4.77 -18.44
N LYS A 407 19.15 5.85 -19.19
CA LYS A 407 20.19 6.72 -19.78
C LYS A 407 19.96 8.17 -19.39
N GLY A 408 21.03 8.83 -18.94
CA GLY A 408 20.99 10.27 -18.63
C GLY A 408 20.83 11.13 -19.88
N LEU A 409 19.99 12.17 -19.77
CA LEU A 409 19.83 13.25 -20.75
C LEU A 409 20.42 14.56 -20.23
N ASN A 410 20.23 14.87 -18.94
CA ASN A 410 20.72 16.10 -18.28
C ASN A 410 20.46 17.40 -19.07
N CYS A 411 19.28 17.51 -19.68
CA CYS A 411 18.83 18.68 -20.44
C CYS A 411 18.13 19.66 -19.51
N THR A 412 18.69 20.86 -19.31
CA THR A 412 18.20 21.83 -18.33
C THR A 412 17.15 22.81 -18.84
N ASP A 413 17.00 22.96 -20.16
CA ASP A 413 15.99 23.81 -20.81
C ASP A 413 15.73 23.35 -22.26
N ILE A 414 14.80 22.43 -22.44
CA ILE A 414 14.56 21.73 -23.71
C ILE A 414 13.90 22.69 -24.72
N ASP A 415 14.54 22.94 -25.87
CA ASP A 415 13.88 23.47 -27.08
C ASP A 415 13.33 22.32 -27.93
N THR A 416 14.22 21.40 -28.27
CA THR A 416 13.93 20.15 -28.96
C THR A 416 14.85 19.09 -28.39
N LEU A 417 14.26 17.98 -27.97
CA LEU A 417 14.97 16.77 -27.54
C LEU A 417 14.75 15.71 -28.61
N SER A 418 15.80 15.04 -29.07
CA SER A 418 15.67 13.89 -29.97
C SER A 418 16.75 12.85 -29.68
N PHE A 419 16.33 11.59 -29.60
CA PHE A 419 17.20 10.45 -29.36
C PHE A 419 16.57 9.18 -29.95
N ASP A 420 17.42 8.18 -30.21
CA ASP A 420 16.97 6.88 -30.68
C ASP A 420 16.90 5.87 -29.54
N ILE A 421 15.85 5.05 -29.56
CA ILE A 421 15.70 3.87 -28.72
C ILE A 421 15.69 2.61 -29.59
N ASP A 422 15.98 1.45 -29.00
CA ASP A 422 15.82 0.14 -29.62
C ASP A 422 15.08 -0.76 -28.60
N GLY A 423 13.77 -0.96 -28.80
CA GLY A 423 12.90 -1.57 -27.80
C GLY A 423 11.41 -1.43 -28.12
N VAL A 424 10.59 -1.68 -27.11
CA VAL A 424 9.10 -1.66 -27.19
C VAL A 424 8.45 -0.55 -26.37
N GLY A 425 9.24 0.32 -25.75
CA GLY A 425 8.69 1.43 -24.99
C GLY A 425 9.74 2.31 -24.36
N PHE A 426 9.31 3.45 -23.85
CA PHE A 426 10.15 4.40 -23.14
C PHE A 426 9.35 5.23 -22.13
N VAL A 427 10.06 5.80 -21.15
CA VAL A 427 9.58 6.88 -20.28
C VAL A 427 10.66 7.96 -20.24
N ILE A 428 10.29 9.23 -20.38
CA ILE A 428 11.15 10.40 -20.24
C ILE A 428 10.84 11.06 -18.91
N ARG A 429 11.80 11.04 -17.99
CA ARG A 429 11.65 11.71 -16.69
C ARG A 429 12.13 13.14 -16.78
N GLY A 430 11.44 14.02 -16.08
CA GLY A 430 11.67 15.45 -16.15
C GLY A 430 10.60 16.22 -15.39
N GLU A 431 10.66 17.54 -15.47
CA GLU A 431 9.66 18.40 -14.86
C GLU A 431 9.58 19.76 -15.57
N ALA A 432 8.50 20.48 -15.29
CA ALA A 432 8.39 21.90 -15.60
C ALA A 432 8.74 22.74 -14.38
N ILE A 433 9.60 23.74 -14.57
CA ILE A 433 9.89 24.74 -13.54
C ILE A 433 9.73 26.15 -14.09
N ARG A 434 9.52 27.11 -13.19
CA ARG A 434 9.49 28.53 -13.53
C ARG A 434 10.87 29.01 -13.97
N ARG A 435 10.90 29.90 -14.97
CA ARG A 435 12.13 30.62 -15.36
C ARG A 435 12.47 31.71 -14.34
N ASP A 436 11.44 32.44 -13.91
CA ASP A 436 11.50 33.44 -12.87
C ASP A 436 10.54 33.05 -11.74
N TYR A 437 11.10 32.67 -10.59
CA TYR A 437 10.33 32.31 -9.40
C TYR A 437 9.62 33.50 -8.73
N SER A 438 9.92 34.73 -9.15
CA SER A 438 9.18 35.93 -8.70
C SER A 438 7.85 36.13 -9.44
N GLN A 439 7.65 35.43 -10.56
CA GLN A 439 6.39 35.42 -11.30
C GLN A 439 5.50 34.24 -10.87
N PRO A 440 4.17 34.31 -11.13
CA PRO A 440 3.25 33.20 -10.89
C PRO A 440 3.66 31.91 -11.62
N ASP A 441 3.07 30.80 -11.19
CA ASP A 441 3.13 29.54 -11.94
C ASP A 441 2.54 29.72 -13.35
N ASP A 442 3.08 28.94 -14.29
CA ASP A 442 2.71 28.99 -15.69
C ASP A 442 2.62 27.56 -16.25
N ILE A 443 2.13 27.42 -17.49
CA ILE A 443 1.96 26.13 -18.16
C ILE A 443 2.73 26.15 -19.48
N ILE A 444 3.74 25.28 -19.60
CA ILE A 444 4.46 25.08 -20.85
C ILE A 444 3.89 23.90 -21.63
N LYS A 445 3.86 23.99 -22.96
CA LYS A 445 3.37 22.90 -23.83
C LYS A 445 4.52 22.22 -24.54
N ALA A 446 4.40 20.92 -24.74
CA ALA A 446 5.32 20.19 -25.60
C ALA A 446 4.59 19.13 -26.43
N LYS A 447 5.14 18.84 -27.61
CA LYS A 447 4.65 17.84 -28.55
C LYS A 447 5.60 16.65 -28.60
N LEU A 448 5.05 15.45 -28.51
CA LEU A 448 5.75 14.19 -28.74
C LEU A 448 5.58 13.72 -30.18
N TYR A 449 6.68 13.30 -30.78
CA TYR A 449 6.72 12.60 -32.05
C TYR A 449 7.51 11.30 -31.90
N ILE A 450 7.00 10.23 -32.51
CA ILE A 450 7.66 8.93 -32.64
C ILE A 450 7.79 8.63 -34.12
N ASP A 451 9.01 8.37 -34.60
CA ASP A 451 9.32 8.13 -36.01
C ASP A 451 8.77 9.22 -36.95
N ASN A 452 8.88 10.48 -36.51
CA ASN A 452 8.33 11.68 -37.16
C ASN A 452 6.79 11.75 -37.24
N HIS A 453 6.06 10.84 -36.61
CA HIS A 453 4.60 10.92 -36.48
C HIS A 453 4.23 11.61 -35.17
N PHE A 454 3.29 12.56 -35.23
CA PHE A 454 2.75 13.20 -34.05
C PHE A 454 1.99 12.18 -33.18
N VAL A 455 2.24 12.19 -31.87
CA VAL A 455 1.60 11.29 -30.90
C VAL A 455 0.66 12.08 -29.98
N GLU A 456 1.19 13.06 -29.28
CA GLU A 456 0.41 13.91 -28.37
C GLU A 456 1.01 15.31 -28.22
N GLU A 457 0.17 16.25 -27.78
CA GLU A 457 0.57 17.53 -27.20
C GLU A 457 0.09 17.54 -25.75
N ALA A 458 0.97 17.90 -24.82
CA ALA A 458 0.66 17.91 -23.40
C ALA A 458 1.02 19.24 -22.75
N GLU A 459 0.31 19.54 -21.67
CA GLU A 459 0.49 20.72 -20.81
C GLU A 459 1.33 20.34 -19.59
N PHE A 460 2.30 21.18 -19.23
CA PHE A 460 3.19 20.94 -18.11
C PHE A 460 3.15 22.15 -17.17
N PRO A 461 2.26 22.14 -16.17
CA PRO A 461 2.22 23.19 -15.16
C PRO A 461 3.51 23.21 -14.33
N THR A 462 4.03 24.40 -14.03
CA THR A 462 5.15 24.57 -13.08
C THR A 462 4.69 24.45 -11.62
N SER A 463 3.37 24.46 -11.39
CA SER A 463 2.79 24.23 -10.09
C SER A 463 3.02 22.78 -9.65
N PHE A 464 3.70 22.59 -8.52
CA PHE A 464 4.00 21.25 -8.00
C PHE A 464 2.74 20.39 -7.85
N ARG A 465 1.62 20.98 -7.42
CA ARG A 465 0.35 20.28 -7.17
C ARG A 465 -0.32 19.73 -8.42
N TYR A 466 -0.15 20.40 -9.56
CA TYR A 466 -0.82 20.07 -10.83
C TYR A 466 0.16 19.55 -11.89
N ARG A 467 1.40 19.25 -11.50
CA ARG A 467 2.46 18.81 -12.41
C ARG A 467 2.08 17.51 -13.11
N ARG A 468 2.51 17.37 -14.37
CA ARG A 468 2.64 16.05 -15.00
C ARG A 468 3.90 15.40 -14.40
N LEU A 469 3.77 14.20 -13.85
CA LEU A 469 4.84 13.58 -13.07
C LEU A 469 6.05 13.19 -13.93
N ASP A 470 5.80 12.56 -15.08
CA ASP A 470 6.78 12.30 -16.14
C ASP A 470 6.52 13.16 -17.36
N LEU A 471 7.54 13.39 -18.20
CA LEU A 471 7.37 14.21 -19.39
C LEU A 471 6.50 13.52 -20.44
N PHE A 472 6.95 12.35 -20.90
CA PHE A 472 6.33 11.57 -21.96
C PHE A 472 6.68 10.11 -21.81
N TRP A 473 5.76 9.22 -22.14
CA TRP A 473 5.99 7.78 -22.18
C TRP A 473 5.19 7.16 -23.32
N ASN A 474 5.62 5.99 -23.76
CA ASN A 474 4.84 5.12 -24.63
C ASN A 474 5.30 3.69 -24.43
N TYR A 475 4.35 2.78 -24.26
CA TYR A 475 4.59 1.35 -24.17
C TYR A 475 4.00 0.66 -25.38
N GLN A 476 4.36 -0.61 -25.60
CA GLN A 476 3.83 -1.44 -26.68
C GLN A 476 4.14 -0.93 -28.10
N LEU A 477 5.27 -0.23 -28.27
CA LEU A 477 5.84 0.05 -29.58
C LEU A 477 6.25 -1.28 -30.28
N PRO A 478 6.19 -1.35 -31.62
CA PRO A 478 6.75 -2.49 -32.35
C PRO A 478 8.22 -2.69 -31.96
N ASN A 479 8.67 -3.92 -31.71
CA ASN A 479 10.06 -4.13 -31.32
C ASN A 479 11.03 -3.65 -32.42
N GLY A 480 11.89 -2.69 -32.07
CA GLY A 480 12.99 -2.24 -32.91
C GLY A 480 13.39 -0.80 -32.62
N LYS A 481 14.02 -0.18 -33.63
CA LYS A 481 14.53 1.18 -33.52
C LYS A 481 13.42 2.21 -33.73
N HIS A 482 13.33 3.15 -32.80
CA HIS A 482 12.44 4.31 -32.89
C HIS A 482 13.19 5.60 -32.64
N ASN A 483 12.86 6.64 -33.41
CA ASN A 483 13.30 8.00 -33.09
C ASN A 483 12.25 8.69 -32.23
N ILE A 484 12.64 9.11 -31.03
CA ILE A 484 11.80 9.87 -30.12
C ILE A 484 12.17 11.34 -30.24
N LYS A 485 11.16 12.21 -30.40
CA LYS A 485 11.37 13.65 -30.51
C LYS A 485 10.33 14.43 -29.70
N VAL A 486 10.81 15.31 -28.84
CA VAL A 486 9.98 16.27 -28.08
C VAL A 486 10.28 17.67 -28.57
N VAL A 487 9.25 18.45 -28.88
CA VAL A 487 9.35 19.86 -29.31
C VAL A 487 8.58 20.72 -28.32
N VAL A 488 9.25 21.68 -27.69
CA VAL A 488 8.68 22.54 -26.65
C VAL A 488 8.24 23.86 -27.25
N ASP A 489 7.03 24.30 -26.89
CA ASP A 489 6.54 25.64 -27.22
C ASP A 489 6.93 26.62 -26.10
N LYS A 490 7.92 27.47 -26.39
CA LYS A 490 8.44 28.46 -25.45
C LYS A 490 7.82 29.86 -25.62
N GLN A 491 6.81 30.02 -26.47
CA GLN A 491 6.29 31.35 -26.78
C GLN A 491 5.56 31.97 -25.59
N ASN A 492 6.07 33.11 -25.10
CA ASN A 492 5.45 33.95 -24.06
C ASN A 492 5.13 33.22 -22.74
N VAL A 493 5.97 32.26 -22.34
CA VAL A 493 5.77 31.45 -21.12
C VAL A 493 6.91 31.65 -20.10
N ASN A 494 6.57 31.80 -18.81
CA ASN A 494 7.51 31.82 -17.68
C ASN A 494 7.90 30.41 -17.22
N ALA A 495 8.10 29.48 -18.13
CA ALA A 495 8.39 28.10 -17.80
C ALA A 495 9.45 27.49 -18.71
N LEU A 496 10.12 26.47 -18.21
CA LEU A 496 11.01 25.61 -18.96
C LEU A 496 10.74 24.15 -18.62
N LEU A 497 11.04 23.27 -19.58
CA LEU A 497 11.08 21.83 -19.36
C LEU A 497 12.53 21.39 -19.21
N ARG A 498 12.80 20.60 -18.18
CA ARG A 498 14.08 19.92 -17.99
C ARG A 498 13.87 18.42 -17.89
N SER A 499 14.85 17.65 -18.35
CA SER A 499 14.86 16.19 -18.27
C SER A 499 16.22 15.70 -17.81
N TRP A 500 16.23 14.78 -16.84
CA TRP A 500 17.47 14.19 -16.33
C TRP A 500 17.76 12.83 -16.98
N GLU A 501 16.75 12.03 -17.33
CA GLU A 501 16.94 10.70 -17.89
C GLU A 501 15.75 10.19 -18.71
N TYR A 502 15.97 9.10 -19.45
CA TYR A 502 14.92 8.25 -20.00
C TYR A 502 15.21 6.78 -19.74
N ILE A 503 14.14 5.99 -19.72
CA ILE A 503 14.17 4.54 -19.62
C ILE A 503 13.71 3.98 -20.96
N VAL A 504 14.34 2.89 -21.40
CA VAL A 504 13.91 2.08 -22.55
C VAL A 504 13.50 0.72 -22.04
N TYR A 505 12.45 0.17 -22.65
CA TYR A 505 11.92 -1.15 -22.35
C TYR A 505 12.08 -2.10 -23.55
N SER A 506 12.21 -3.39 -23.26
CA SER A 506 12.32 -4.47 -24.24
C SER A 506 11.18 -5.48 -24.08
N ASP A 507 10.94 -6.29 -25.12
CA ASP A 507 9.95 -7.38 -25.10
C ASP A 507 10.46 -8.68 -24.46
N LYS A 508 11.68 -8.66 -23.95
CA LYS A 508 12.36 -9.82 -23.38
C LYS A 508 13.09 -9.43 -22.10
N LYS A 509 12.84 -10.19 -21.02
CA LYS A 509 13.64 -10.08 -19.81
C LYS A 509 15.11 -10.31 -20.14
N GLN A 510 15.97 -9.36 -19.80
CA GLN A 510 17.41 -9.51 -19.99
C GLN A 510 17.89 -10.67 -19.11
N GLN A 511 18.55 -11.65 -19.72
CA GLN A 511 19.20 -12.72 -18.96
C GLN A 511 20.58 -12.24 -18.54
N SER A 512 20.97 -12.53 -17.28
CA SER A 512 22.35 -12.40 -16.85
C SER A 512 23.27 -13.11 -17.85
N SER A 513 24.33 -12.43 -18.29
CA SER A 513 25.37 -13.03 -19.12
C SER A 513 26.34 -13.92 -18.33
N TYR A 514 26.14 -14.04 -17.02
CA TYR A 514 26.96 -14.81 -16.07
C TYR A 514 26.25 -16.07 -15.59
#